data_AF-A0A848M095-F1
#
_entry.id   AF-A0A848M095-F1
#
_cell.length_a   1.000
_cell.length_b   1.000
_cell.length_c   1.000
_cell.angle_alpha   90.00
_cell.angle_beta   90.00
_cell.angle_gamma   90.00
#
_symmetry.space_group_name_H-M   'P 1'
#
loop_
_entity.id
_entity.type
_entity.pdbx_description
1 polymer ?
#
loop_
_entity_poly.entity_id
_entity_poly.type
_entity_poly.pdbx_seq_one_letter_code
_entity_poly.pdbx_strand_id
1 'polypeptide(L)'
;MIHLPRFLPSLQPHRQEPTPATPPPEPPKPARVTPRDVNTFQPSVPTVASSLRTEQLGDGRSNCLEKAVALARPGDSILLMRDAKDDVGHALVRRPDGSVVDPNHPTVRYETLGQWQAMHPRYGQPVSVPAVQVKQVLSTPPGEKRDALIRQMGLTGVANRQVADEEPRWVTPSDNREEKAVNVRAAPSASGETPIKMKVYPGDKLQVLGEEGDWLKVQAQNGEQGWVYEPNMVEVEAPPAPP
;
A
#
# COMPACT_ATOMS: atom_id res chain seq x y z
N MET A 1 -8.12 -97.00 -39.18
CA MET A 1 -7.32 -95.76 -39.08
C MET A 1 -7.41 -95.26 -37.65
N ILE A 2 -6.26 -95.25 -36.97
CA ILE A 2 -5.87 -94.52 -35.74
C ILE A 2 -6.83 -94.63 -34.52
N HIS A 3 -6.46 -95.50 -33.58
CA HIS A 3 -6.87 -95.44 -32.17
C HIS A 3 -5.59 -95.31 -31.34
N LEU A 4 -5.38 -94.17 -30.67
CA LEU A 4 -4.33 -94.00 -29.65
C LEU A 4 -4.93 -93.61 -28.30
N PRO A 5 -4.30 -94.03 -27.19
CA PRO A 5 -4.96 -94.25 -25.92
C PRO A 5 -4.86 -93.07 -24.95
N ARG A 6 -5.81 -93.05 -24.00
CA ARG A 6 -5.83 -92.18 -22.82
C ARG A 6 -4.70 -92.54 -21.85
N PHE A 7 -3.98 -91.53 -21.36
CA PHE A 7 -3.22 -91.57 -20.11
C PHE A 7 -3.67 -90.40 -19.21
N LEU A 8 -3.88 -90.71 -17.93
CA LEU A 8 -4.02 -89.80 -16.79
C LEU A 8 -2.97 -90.24 -15.75
N PRO A 9 -2.69 -89.48 -14.67
CA PRO A 9 -2.17 -88.12 -14.59
C PRO A 9 -0.88 -88.09 -13.73
N SER A 10 -0.20 -86.95 -13.59
CA SER A 10 0.70 -86.73 -12.44
C SER A 10 0.42 -85.37 -11.82
N LEU A 11 0.06 -85.41 -10.54
CA LEU A 11 -0.15 -84.27 -9.67
C LEU A 11 1.18 -83.54 -9.46
N GLN A 12 1.34 -82.38 -10.09
CA GLN A 12 2.25 -81.37 -9.57
C GLN A 12 1.45 -80.43 -8.66
N PRO A 13 1.89 -80.19 -7.42
CA PRO A 13 1.23 -79.23 -6.54
C PRO A 13 1.33 -77.85 -7.18
N HIS A 14 0.18 -77.26 -7.51
CA HIS A 14 0.13 -75.85 -7.87
C HIS A 14 0.64 -75.05 -6.67
N ARG A 15 1.86 -74.53 -6.83
CA ARG A 15 2.43 -73.46 -6.03
C ARG A 15 1.34 -72.38 -5.94
N GLN A 16 0.89 -72.07 -4.72
CA GLN A 16 0.03 -70.92 -4.51
C GLN A 16 0.76 -69.71 -5.08
N GLU A 17 0.18 -69.09 -6.10
CA GLU A 17 0.61 -67.78 -6.52
C GLU A 17 0.50 -66.85 -5.30
N PRO A 18 1.52 -66.01 -5.03
CA PRO A 18 1.39 -65.01 -3.99
C PRO A 18 0.17 -64.16 -4.28
N THR A 19 -0.63 -63.93 -3.25
CA THR A 19 -1.78 -63.03 -3.28
C THR A 19 -1.37 -61.71 -3.95
N PRO A 20 -2.17 -61.16 -4.88
CA PRO A 20 -1.84 -59.88 -5.50
C PRO A 20 -1.65 -58.84 -4.40
N ALA A 21 -0.46 -58.24 -4.37
CA ALA A 21 -0.18 -57.10 -3.51
C ALA A 21 -1.22 -56.02 -3.79
N THR A 22 -1.80 -55.45 -2.73
CA THR A 22 -2.68 -54.29 -2.82
C THR A 22 -1.98 -53.22 -3.68
N PRO A 23 -2.63 -52.65 -4.71
CA PRO A 23 -2.04 -51.57 -5.47
C PRO A 23 -1.68 -50.42 -4.51
N PRO A 24 -0.56 -49.71 -4.72
CA PRO A 24 -0.26 -48.51 -3.95
C PRO A 24 -1.45 -47.54 -4.06
N PRO A 25 -1.74 -46.77 -3.00
CA PRO A 25 -2.84 -45.80 -3.05
C PRO A 25 -2.68 -44.90 -4.27
N GLU A 26 -3.78 -44.74 -5.01
CA GLU A 26 -3.87 -43.88 -6.19
C GLU A 26 -3.28 -42.49 -5.83
N PRO A 27 -2.39 -41.91 -6.67
CA PRO A 27 -1.91 -40.56 -6.42
C PRO A 27 -3.12 -39.63 -6.31
N PRO A 28 -3.11 -38.66 -5.37
CA PRO A 28 -4.26 -37.81 -5.16
C PRO A 28 -4.65 -37.17 -6.50
N LYS A 29 -5.92 -37.33 -6.89
CA LYS A 29 -6.50 -36.64 -8.04
C LYS A 29 -6.06 -35.18 -7.97
N PRO A 30 -5.60 -34.56 -9.09
CA PRO A 30 -5.24 -33.15 -9.07
C PRO A 30 -6.43 -32.41 -8.48
N ALA A 31 -6.19 -31.76 -7.33
CA ALA A 31 -7.21 -30.97 -6.67
C ALA A 31 -7.78 -30.05 -7.74
N ARG A 32 -9.11 -30.09 -7.92
CA ARG A 32 -9.81 -29.07 -8.68
C ARG A 32 -9.37 -27.75 -8.07
N VAL A 33 -8.50 -27.02 -8.77
CA VAL A 33 -8.08 -25.70 -8.35
C VAL A 33 -9.35 -24.87 -8.39
N THR A 34 -9.99 -24.72 -7.24
CA THR A 34 -10.91 -23.63 -7.00
C THR A 34 -10.16 -22.36 -7.39
N PRO A 35 -10.74 -21.45 -8.21
CA PRO A 35 -10.09 -20.19 -8.51
C PRO A 35 -9.64 -19.60 -7.19
N ARG A 36 -8.33 -19.38 -7.03
CA ARG A 36 -7.81 -18.60 -5.91
C ARG A 36 -8.58 -17.29 -5.96
N ASP A 37 -9.16 -16.86 -4.84
CA ASP A 37 -9.60 -15.50 -4.69
C ASP A 37 -8.38 -14.60 -4.90
N VAL A 38 -8.23 -14.10 -6.14
CA VAL A 38 -7.15 -13.22 -6.57
C VAL A 38 -7.54 -11.83 -6.11
N ASN A 39 -7.32 -11.53 -4.83
CA ASN A 39 -7.49 -10.18 -4.32
C ASN A 39 -6.60 -9.92 -3.09
N THR A 40 -5.32 -10.25 -3.19
CA THR A 40 -4.31 -9.70 -2.27
C THR A 40 -3.70 -8.46 -2.90
N PHE A 41 -4.51 -7.41 -3.02
CA PHE A 41 -4.01 -6.05 -3.17
C PHE A 41 -3.16 -5.76 -1.94
N GLN A 42 -1.83 -5.77 -2.10
CA GLN A 42 -0.94 -5.35 -1.02
C GLN A 42 -0.88 -3.83 -1.07
N PRO A 43 -1.38 -3.11 -0.04
CA PRO A 43 -0.96 -1.74 0.13
C PRO A 43 0.58 -1.74 0.26
N SER A 44 1.21 -0.69 -0.25
CA SER A 44 2.64 -0.39 -0.06
C SER A 44 3.05 -0.71 1.37
N VAL A 45 4.25 -1.28 1.56
CA VAL A 45 4.83 -1.67 2.85
C VAL A 45 4.53 -0.60 3.92
N PRO A 46 4.05 -0.95 5.13
CA PRO A 46 3.65 0.06 6.10
C PRO A 46 4.85 0.95 6.42
N THR A 47 4.73 2.21 6.02
CA THR A 47 5.50 3.30 6.64
C THR A 47 5.33 3.17 8.15
N VAL A 48 6.42 3.34 8.92
CA VAL A 48 6.34 3.21 10.38
C VAL A 48 5.53 4.38 10.91
N ALA A 49 4.22 4.17 11.02
CA ALA A 49 3.30 5.16 11.51
C ALA A 49 3.64 5.51 12.97
N SER A 50 3.56 6.79 13.29
CA SER A 50 3.82 7.30 14.63
C SER A 50 2.67 8.17 15.12
N SER A 51 2.71 8.50 16.40
CA SER A 51 1.65 9.27 17.07
C SER A 51 2.27 10.16 18.13
N LEU A 52 1.50 11.09 18.70
CA LEU A 52 2.02 11.91 19.82
C LEU A 52 2.55 11.07 20.98
N ARG A 53 2.08 9.83 21.18
CA ARG A 53 2.59 8.94 22.24
C ARG A 53 3.87 8.22 21.86
N THR A 54 3.97 7.75 20.63
CA THR A 54 5.01 6.80 20.19
C THR A 54 6.18 7.46 19.45
N GLU A 55 5.99 8.70 18.98
CA GLU A 55 6.98 9.42 18.18
C GLU A 55 8.30 9.68 18.92
N GLN A 56 9.44 9.45 18.27
CA GLN A 56 10.76 9.67 18.85
C GLN A 56 11.61 10.56 17.94
N LEU A 57 11.76 11.83 18.34
CA LEU A 57 12.56 12.80 17.61
C LEU A 57 14.03 12.33 17.51
N GLY A 58 14.60 12.40 16.31
CA GLY A 58 16.00 12.08 16.04
C GLY A 58 16.35 10.59 16.07
N ASP A 59 15.37 9.68 15.98
CA ASP A 59 15.59 8.23 15.91
C ASP A 59 16.10 7.73 14.54
N GLY A 60 16.30 8.65 13.59
CA GLY A 60 16.72 8.36 12.22
C GLY A 60 15.57 7.94 11.30
N ARG A 61 14.32 7.93 11.79
CA ARG A 61 13.11 7.68 11.02
C ARG A 61 12.33 8.99 10.89
N SER A 62 12.58 9.74 9.82
CA SER A 62 11.88 11.01 9.57
C SER A 62 10.40 10.77 9.22
N ASN A 63 9.56 10.66 10.22
CA ASN A 63 8.11 10.62 10.08
C ASN A 63 7.54 12.04 9.91
N CYS A 64 6.30 12.13 9.41
CA CYS A 64 5.66 13.43 9.16
C CYS A 64 5.53 14.30 10.41
N LEU A 65 5.40 13.71 11.59
CA LEU A 65 5.21 14.47 12.81
C LEU A 65 6.50 15.21 13.23
N GLU A 66 7.66 14.55 13.09
CA GLU A 66 8.97 15.18 13.26
C GLU A 66 9.18 16.32 12.25
N LYS A 67 8.95 16.06 10.96
CA LYS A 67 9.09 17.07 9.90
C LYS A 67 8.16 18.27 10.12
N ALA A 68 6.90 18.01 10.51
CA ALA A 68 5.92 19.06 10.77
C ALA A 68 6.35 19.95 11.95
N VAL A 69 6.86 19.35 13.03
CA VAL A 69 7.34 20.10 14.21
C VAL A 69 8.62 20.89 13.90
N ALA A 70 9.52 20.34 13.07
CA ALA A 70 10.71 21.04 12.62
C ALA A 70 10.37 22.26 11.75
N LEU A 71 9.32 22.15 10.91
CA LEU A 71 8.86 23.22 10.02
C LEU A 71 8.02 24.31 10.74
N ALA A 72 7.31 23.94 11.79
CA ALA A 72 6.37 24.82 12.46
C ALA A 72 7.04 25.97 13.24
N ARG A 73 6.41 27.14 13.18
CA ARG A 73 6.81 28.36 13.91
C ARG A 73 5.86 28.61 15.10
N PRO A 74 6.26 29.43 16.08
CA PRO A 74 5.33 29.88 17.12
C PRO A 74 4.08 30.52 16.51
N GLY A 75 2.90 30.09 16.96
CA GLY A 75 1.59 30.49 16.41
C GLY A 75 1.01 29.52 15.37
N ASP A 76 1.83 28.64 14.79
CA ASP A 76 1.33 27.59 13.89
C ASP A 76 0.59 26.48 14.67
N SER A 77 -0.21 25.70 13.94
CA SER A 77 -0.85 24.48 14.43
C SER A 77 -0.44 23.29 13.56
N ILE A 78 -0.29 22.12 14.16
CA ILE A 78 -0.17 20.85 13.44
C ILE A 78 -1.57 20.29 13.22
N LEU A 79 -1.93 20.05 11.97
CA LEU A 79 -3.16 19.36 11.59
C LEU A 79 -2.86 17.87 11.44
N LEU A 80 -3.51 17.05 12.25
CA LEU A 80 -3.45 15.59 12.14
C LEU A 80 -4.65 15.11 11.32
N MET A 81 -4.37 14.56 10.14
CA MET A 81 -5.34 14.01 9.19
C MET A 81 -5.54 12.52 9.45
N ARG A 82 -6.57 11.92 8.84
CA ARG A 82 -6.82 10.46 8.83
C ARG A 82 -6.89 10.05 7.38
N ASP A 83 -6.26 8.96 7.03
CA ASP A 83 -6.49 8.31 5.75
C ASP A 83 -7.75 7.43 5.86
N ALA A 84 -8.62 7.52 4.86
CA ALA A 84 -9.78 6.65 4.75
C ALA A 84 -9.43 5.19 4.39
N LYS A 85 -8.19 4.92 3.96
CA LYS A 85 -7.72 3.59 3.52
C LYS A 85 -7.26 2.69 4.67
N ASP A 86 -6.46 3.20 5.61
CA ASP A 86 -5.73 2.38 6.59
C ASP A 86 -5.59 3.03 7.98
N ASP A 87 -6.38 4.05 8.30
CA ASP A 87 -6.38 4.82 9.57
C ASP A 87 -5.04 5.52 9.92
N VAL A 88 -4.00 5.36 9.10
CA VAL A 88 -2.70 6.04 9.19
C VAL A 88 -2.77 7.33 8.37
N GLY A 89 -2.88 8.46 9.04
CA GLY A 89 -3.06 9.74 8.38
C GLY A 89 -1.76 10.45 7.99
N HIS A 90 -1.90 11.76 7.77
CA HIS A 90 -0.82 12.69 7.46
C HIS A 90 -0.78 13.85 8.45
N ALA A 91 0.37 14.50 8.59
CA ALA A 91 0.50 15.71 9.40
C ALA A 91 0.83 16.93 8.53
N LEU A 92 0.09 18.02 8.72
CA LEU A 92 0.31 19.28 8.00
C LEU A 92 0.59 20.43 8.98
N VAL A 93 1.28 21.47 8.52
CA VAL A 93 1.46 22.70 9.29
C VAL A 93 0.48 23.76 8.81
N ARG A 94 -0.43 24.19 9.68
CA ARG A 94 -1.35 25.31 9.45
C ARG A 94 -0.80 26.59 10.06
N ARG A 95 -0.69 27.64 9.26
CA ARG A 95 -0.27 28.97 9.68
C ARG A 95 -1.44 29.77 10.26
N PRO A 96 -1.19 30.87 11.02
CA PRO A 96 -2.25 31.74 11.56
C PRO A 96 -3.16 32.37 10.49
N ASP A 97 -2.64 32.60 9.28
CA ASP A 97 -3.40 33.13 8.15
C ASP A 97 -4.35 32.10 7.50
N GLY A 98 -4.35 30.86 7.99
CA GLY A 98 -5.20 29.77 7.51
C GLY A 98 -4.58 28.89 6.43
N SER A 99 -3.44 29.32 5.86
CA SER A 99 -2.69 28.53 4.88
C SER A 99 -2.09 27.27 5.49
N VAL A 100 -1.78 26.31 4.62
CA VAL A 100 -1.24 25.01 4.98
C VAL A 100 0.03 24.74 4.18
N VAL A 101 1.00 24.13 4.84
CA VAL A 101 2.24 23.65 4.24
C VAL A 101 2.38 22.16 4.57
N ASP A 102 2.67 21.38 3.55
CA ASP A 102 3.00 19.97 3.70
C ASP A 102 4.48 19.86 4.12
N PRO A 103 4.81 19.22 5.26
CA PRO A 103 6.19 19.06 5.70
C PRO A 103 7.08 18.32 4.70
N ASN A 104 6.49 17.50 3.83
CA ASN A 104 7.25 16.78 2.81
C ASN A 104 7.50 17.64 1.56
N HIS A 105 6.65 18.65 1.32
CA HIS A 105 6.85 19.69 0.31
C HIS A 105 6.89 21.08 0.94
N PRO A 106 7.93 21.41 1.76
CA PRO A 106 7.95 22.62 2.58
C PRO A 106 8.01 23.93 1.78
N THR A 107 8.33 23.85 0.49
CA THR A 107 8.35 24.98 -0.46
C THR A 107 6.99 25.24 -1.12
N VAL A 108 6.07 24.26 -1.08
CA VAL A 108 4.72 24.37 -1.64
C VAL A 108 3.78 24.87 -0.56
N ARG A 109 3.13 25.99 -0.84
CA ARG A 109 2.12 26.59 0.04
C ARG A 109 0.74 26.43 -0.56
N TYR A 110 -0.20 26.00 0.27
CA TYR A 110 -1.62 25.96 -0.04
C TYR A 110 -2.32 27.08 0.72
N GLU A 111 -3.11 27.91 0.04
CA GLU A 111 -3.79 29.05 0.66
C GLU A 111 -4.85 28.62 1.67
N THR A 112 -5.41 27.41 1.50
CA THR A 112 -6.36 26.82 2.44
C THR A 112 -6.13 25.31 2.59
N LEU A 113 -6.60 24.75 3.70
CA LEU A 113 -6.66 23.29 3.87
C LEU A 113 -7.49 22.62 2.76
N GLY A 114 -8.57 23.26 2.31
CA GLY A 114 -9.44 22.71 1.26
C GLY A 114 -8.71 22.52 -0.08
N GLN A 115 -7.78 23.43 -0.42
CA GLN A 115 -6.94 23.30 -1.62
C GLN A 115 -6.05 22.06 -1.54
N TRP A 116 -5.42 21.82 -0.38
CA TRP A 116 -4.62 20.61 -0.19
C TRP A 116 -5.49 19.35 -0.21
N GLN A 117 -6.67 19.37 0.41
CA GLN A 117 -7.58 18.21 0.44
C GLN A 117 -8.18 17.87 -0.93
N ALA A 118 -8.38 18.85 -1.80
CA ALA A 118 -8.84 18.61 -3.17
C ALA A 118 -7.85 17.72 -3.95
N MET A 119 -6.56 17.89 -3.68
CA MET A 119 -5.48 17.07 -4.25
C MET A 119 -5.28 15.75 -3.51
N HIS A 120 -5.75 15.66 -2.26
CA HIS A 120 -5.60 14.47 -1.43
C HIS A 120 -6.94 14.05 -0.79
N PRO A 121 -7.93 13.64 -1.60
CA PRO A 121 -9.30 13.39 -1.15
C PRO A 121 -9.42 12.24 -0.14
N ARG A 122 -8.39 11.37 -0.03
CA ARG A 122 -8.32 10.30 0.96
C ARG A 122 -8.16 10.82 2.40
N TYR A 123 -7.60 12.02 2.57
CA TYR A 123 -7.30 12.56 3.89
C TYR A 123 -8.42 13.46 4.41
N GLY A 124 -8.94 13.11 5.59
CA GLY A 124 -10.06 13.81 6.20
C GLY A 124 -9.97 13.93 7.71
N GLN A 125 -11.07 14.45 8.28
CA GLN A 125 -11.28 14.63 9.72
C GLN A 125 -10.13 15.39 10.42
N PRO A 126 -9.75 16.60 9.96
CA PRO A 126 -8.60 17.31 10.48
C PRO A 126 -8.78 17.61 11.97
N VAL A 127 -7.75 17.32 12.76
CA VAL A 127 -7.68 17.75 14.16
C VAL A 127 -6.49 18.68 14.34
N SER A 128 -6.77 19.91 14.77
CA SER A 128 -5.76 20.96 14.94
C SER A 128 -5.21 20.95 16.35
N VAL A 129 -3.88 20.88 16.48
CA VAL A 129 -3.16 20.97 17.75
C VAL A 129 -2.14 22.10 17.66
N PRO A 130 -2.07 23.04 18.61
CA PRO A 130 -1.05 24.08 18.61
C PRO A 130 0.36 23.48 18.51
N ALA A 131 1.20 23.98 17.60
CA ALA A 131 2.52 23.40 17.35
C ALA A 131 3.41 23.44 18.59
N VAL A 132 3.24 24.47 19.44
CA VAL A 132 3.93 24.58 20.73
C VAL A 132 3.60 23.44 21.69
N GLN A 133 2.35 22.94 21.68
CA GLN A 133 1.95 21.81 22.53
C GLN A 133 2.53 20.50 21.98
N VAL A 134 2.45 20.30 20.66
CA VAL A 134 3.08 19.14 20.00
C VAL A 134 4.57 19.09 20.30
N LYS A 135 5.29 20.20 20.11
CA LYS A 135 6.73 20.29 20.40
C LYS A 135 7.06 19.95 21.85
N GLN A 136 6.27 20.46 22.80
CA GLN A 136 6.46 20.15 24.22
C GLN A 136 6.26 18.65 24.52
N VAL A 137 5.21 18.04 23.95
CA VAL A 137 4.96 16.59 24.09
C VAL A 137 6.10 15.77 23.51
N LEU A 138 6.53 16.08 22.28
CA LEU A 138 7.55 15.29 21.58
C LEU A 138 8.97 15.48 22.13
N SER A 139 9.26 16.64 22.75
CA SER A 139 10.52 16.85 23.48
C SER A 139 10.66 15.98 24.75
N THR A 140 9.57 15.40 25.23
CA THR A 140 9.59 14.41 26.32
C THR A 140 9.65 13.02 25.68
N PRO A 141 10.54 12.08 26.07
CA PRO A 141 10.56 10.73 25.51
C PRO A 141 9.23 9.96 25.70
N PRO A 142 8.92 8.94 24.87
CA PRO A 142 7.75 8.07 25.06
C PRO A 142 7.69 7.48 26.48
N GLY A 143 6.49 7.43 27.07
CA GLY A 143 6.25 6.83 28.39
C GLY A 143 5.35 7.67 29.31
N GLU A 144 5.30 7.30 30.59
CA GLU A 144 4.35 7.85 31.57
C GLU A 144 4.39 9.38 31.71
N LYS A 145 5.59 9.97 31.69
CA LYS A 145 5.78 11.42 31.79
C LYS A 145 5.13 12.15 30.61
N ARG A 146 5.33 11.64 29.40
CA ARG A 146 4.70 12.17 28.18
C ARG A 146 3.19 11.97 28.22
N ASP A 147 2.73 10.80 28.66
CA ASP A 147 1.30 10.52 28.79
C ASP A 147 0.61 11.46 29.79
N ALA A 148 1.28 11.81 30.89
CA ALA A 148 0.79 12.80 31.84
C ALA A 148 0.68 14.20 31.21
N LEU A 149 1.69 14.64 30.45
CA LEU A 149 1.65 15.91 29.70
C LEU A 149 0.50 15.93 28.69
N ILE A 150 0.31 14.85 27.95
CA ILE A 150 -0.81 14.70 26.99
C ILE A 150 -2.16 14.86 27.69
N ARG A 151 -2.34 14.25 28.86
CA ARG A 151 -3.57 14.39 29.66
C ARG A 151 -3.74 15.84 30.16
N GLN A 152 -2.69 16.44 30.68
CA GLN A 152 -2.70 17.81 31.19
C GLN A 152 -3.07 18.84 30.11
N MET A 153 -2.62 18.62 28.88
CA MET A 153 -2.92 19.50 27.73
C MET A 153 -4.26 19.18 27.06
N GLY A 154 -5.02 18.19 27.54
CA GLY A 154 -6.30 17.79 26.93
C GLY A 154 -6.16 17.08 25.58
N LEU A 155 -4.97 16.57 25.25
CA LEU A 155 -4.65 15.98 23.94
C LEU A 155 -4.98 14.49 23.86
N THR A 156 -5.54 13.89 24.91
CA THR A 156 -5.83 12.45 24.99
C THR A 156 -6.59 11.91 23.78
N GLY A 157 -7.56 12.66 23.26
CA GLY A 157 -8.38 12.24 22.11
C GLY A 157 -7.65 12.18 20.77
N VAL A 158 -6.50 12.86 20.65
CA VAL A 158 -5.72 12.98 19.41
C VAL A 158 -4.41 12.21 19.51
N ALA A 159 -4.00 11.84 20.73
CA ALA A 159 -2.69 11.32 21.05
C ALA A 159 -2.33 10.00 20.37
N ASN A 160 -3.33 9.16 20.07
CA ASN A 160 -3.16 7.88 19.40
C ASN A 160 -3.36 7.95 17.89
N ARG A 161 -3.62 9.15 17.35
CA ARG A 161 -3.81 9.31 15.91
C ARG A 161 -2.49 9.02 15.21
N GLN A 162 -2.50 8.00 14.37
CA GLN A 162 -1.34 7.60 13.61
C GLN A 162 -1.18 8.51 12.41
N VAL A 163 0.06 8.92 12.16
CA VAL A 163 0.50 9.64 10.97
C VAL A 163 1.75 8.98 10.44
N ALA A 164 1.88 8.89 9.13
CA ALA A 164 3.07 8.32 8.50
C ALA A 164 3.50 9.10 7.27
N ASP A 165 4.77 8.90 6.91
CA ASP A 165 5.42 9.53 5.75
C ASP A 165 5.06 8.83 4.45
N GLU A 166 3.78 8.89 4.09
CA GLU A 166 3.38 8.54 2.73
C GLU A 166 3.11 9.81 1.94
N GLU A 167 4.18 10.37 1.37
CA GLU A 167 3.98 10.98 0.07
C GLU A 167 3.46 9.89 -0.87
N PRO A 168 2.37 10.14 -1.61
CA PRO A 168 1.95 9.19 -2.62
C PRO A 168 3.10 8.99 -3.60
N ARG A 169 3.52 7.75 -3.85
CA ARG A 169 4.47 7.46 -4.92
C ARG A 169 3.84 7.90 -6.24
N TRP A 170 4.49 8.81 -6.96
CA TRP A 170 4.04 9.25 -8.28
C TRP A 170 4.92 8.63 -9.35
N VAL A 171 4.30 8.16 -10.42
CA VAL A 171 5.01 7.56 -11.54
C VAL A 171 4.57 8.16 -12.87
N THR A 172 5.49 8.14 -13.83
CA THR A 172 5.23 8.47 -15.24
C THR A 172 5.80 7.35 -16.12
N PRO A 173 5.31 7.16 -17.36
CA PRO A 173 5.99 6.32 -18.34
C PRO A 173 7.48 6.64 -18.45
N SER A 174 8.31 5.58 -18.44
CA SER A 174 9.78 5.67 -18.42
C SER A 174 10.41 6.04 -19.76
N ASP A 175 9.72 5.73 -20.86
CA ASP A 175 10.15 6.14 -22.19
C ASP A 175 9.83 7.63 -22.37
N ASN A 176 10.78 8.44 -22.84
CA ASN A 176 10.61 9.89 -22.95
C ASN A 176 10.09 10.35 -24.32
N ARG A 177 9.76 9.43 -25.22
CA ARG A 177 9.17 9.75 -26.52
C ARG A 177 7.68 10.05 -26.37
N GLU A 178 7.28 11.29 -26.65
CA GLU A 178 5.93 11.82 -26.44
C GLU A 178 4.82 10.96 -27.07
N GLU A 179 5.10 10.24 -28.15
CA GLU A 179 4.14 9.38 -28.84
C GLU A 179 3.97 7.99 -28.21
N LYS A 180 4.86 7.56 -27.30
CA LYS A 180 4.87 6.21 -26.77
C LYS A 180 4.01 6.09 -25.51
N ALA A 181 2.79 5.60 -25.70
CA ALA A 181 1.87 5.34 -24.61
C ALA A 181 2.18 4.04 -23.84
N VAL A 182 1.90 4.05 -22.54
CA VAL A 182 1.71 2.86 -21.71
C VAL A 182 0.22 2.61 -21.51
N ASN A 183 -0.20 1.35 -21.60
CA ASN A 183 -1.59 0.96 -21.38
C ASN A 183 -1.87 0.82 -19.88
N VAL A 184 -2.92 1.50 -19.42
CA VAL A 184 -3.51 1.28 -18.11
C VAL A 184 -4.65 0.27 -18.24
N ARG A 185 -4.56 -0.83 -17.51
CA ARG A 185 -5.43 -2.00 -17.65
C ARG A 185 -6.43 -2.13 -16.50
N ALA A 186 -7.50 -2.90 -16.73
CA ALA A 186 -8.52 -3.15 -15.71
C ALA A 186 -8.04 -4.08 -14.57
N ALA A 187 -7.03 -4.91 -14.81
CA ALA A 187 -6.47 -5.88 -13.87
C ALA A 187 -4.93 -5.99 -14.05
N PRO A 188 -4.18 -6.47 -13.03
CA PRO A 188 -2.72 -6.64 -13.09
C PRO A 188 -2.32 -7.85 -13.95
N SER A 189 -2.60 -7.78 -15.26
CA SER A 189 -2.38 -8.88 -16.18
C SER A 189 -2.03 -8.39 -17.58
N ALA A 190 -1.03 -9.05 -18.19
CA ALA A 190 -0.60 -8.82 -19.56
C ALA A 190 -1.47 -9.54 -20.61
N SER A 191 -2.46 -10.33 -20.17
CA SER A 191 -3.37 -11.05 -21.07
C SER A 191 -4.03 -10.09 -22.07
N GLY A 192 -4.16 -10.54 -23.33
CA GLY A 192 -4.90 -9.81 -24.36
C GLY A 192 -6.39 -9.66 -24.04
N GLU A 193 -6.91 -10.46 -23.11
CA GLU A 193 -8.31 -10.41 -22.66
C GLU A 193 -8.56 -9.29 -21.64
N THR A 194 -7.51 -8.77 -21.00
CA THR A 194 -7.64 -7.72 -19.99
C THR A 194 -7.95 -6.38 -20.66
N PRO A 195 -9.11 -5.75 -20.41
CA PRO A 195 -9.47 -4.48 -21.03
C PRO A 195 -8.45 -3.38 -20.72
N ILE A 196 -8.11 -2.60 -21.74
CA ILE A 196 -7.36 -1.35 -21.60
C ILE A 196 -8.37 -0.26 -21.24
N LYS A 197 -8.16 0.39 -20.11
CA LYS A 197 -9.02 1.48 -19.63
C LYS A 197 -8.61 2.81 -20.23
N MET A 198 -7.31 3.10 -20.20
CA MET A 198 -6.75 4.34 -20.72
C MET A 198 -5.31 4.12 -21.21
N LYS A 199 -4.80 5.13 -21.92
CA LYS A 199 -3.40 5.25 -22.32
C LYS A 199 -2.81 6.47 -21.64
N VAL A 200 -1.59 6.34 -21.16
CA VAL A 200 -0.83 7.41 -20.51
C VAL A 200 0.49 7.60 -21.24
N TYR A 201 0.92 8.85 -21.31
CA TYR A 201 2.07 9.31 -22.08
C TYR A 201 3.15 9.86 -21.15
N PRO A 202 4.39 10.02 -21.65
CA PRO A 202 5.45 10.59 -20.83
C PRO A 202 5.07 11.99 -20.36
N GLY A 203 5.21 12.25 -19.06
CA GLY A 203 4.74 13.47 -18.41
C GLY A 203 3.38 13.34 -17.71
N ASP A 204 2.58 12.33 -18.06
CA ASP A 204 1.35 12.02 -17.32
C ASP A 204 1.71 11.44 -15.96
N LYS A 205 1.49 12.23 -14.91
CA LYS A 205 1.76 11.83 -13.53
C LYS A 205 0.60 11.01 -12.97
N LEU A 206 0.92 9.81 -12.49
CA LEU A 206 -0.02 8.85 -11.91
C LEU A 206 0.31 8.59 -10.45
N GLN A 207 -0.71 8.66 -9.59
CA GLN A 207 -0.56 8.32 -8.18
C GLN A 207 -0.61 6.80 -8.00
N VAL A 208 0.40 6.20 -7.39
CA VAL A 208 0.41 4.78 -7.02
C VAL A 208 -0.45 4.57 -5.76
N LEU A 209 -1.42 3.67 -5.88
CA LEU A 209 -2.36 3.31 -4.81
C LEU A 209 -1.97 2.02 -4.08
N GLY A 210 -1.22 1.15 -4.74
CA GLY A 210 -0.74 -0.13 -4.23
C GLY A 210 -0.18 -1.00 -5.35
N GLU A 211 0.22 -2.22 -5.00
CA GLU A 211 1.09 -3.06 -5.83
C GLU A 211 0.62 -4.51 -5.82
N GLU A 212 0.77 -5.21 -6.94
CA GLU A 212 0.51 -6.65 -7.05
C GLU A 212 1.53 -7.30 -8.00
N GLY A 213 2.58 -7.90 -7.44
CA GLY A 213 3.73 -8.32 -8.23
C GLY A 213 4.35 -7.13 -8.96
N ASP A 214 4.62 -7.28 -10.26
CA ASP A 214 5.19 -6.22 -11.10
C ASP A 214 4.15 -5.18 -11.59
N TRP A 215 2.99 -5.11 -10.95
CA TRP A 215 1.90 -4.20 -11.35
C TRP A 215 1.62 -3.15 -10.29
N LEU A 216 1.49 -1.92 -10.74
CA LEU A 216 1.06 -0.80 -9.90
C LEU A 216 -0.41 -0.53 -10.16
N LYS A 217 -1.22 -0.49 -9.11
CA LYS A 217 -2.53 0.13 -9.16
C LYS A 217 -2.32 1.63 -9.09
N VAL A 218 -2.86 2.36 -10.04
CA VAL A 218 -2.62 3.79 -10.21
C VAL A 218 -3.92 4.56 -10.35
N GLN A 219 -3.87 5.86 -10.03
CA GLN A 219 -4.92 6.84 -10.30
C GLN A 219 -4.36 7.99 -11.14
N ALA A 220 -5.05 8.31 -12.23
CA ALA A 220 -4.78 9.50 -13.04
C ALA A 220 -5.43 10.74 -12.41
N GLN A 221 -4.98 11.94 -12.82
CA GLN A 221 -5.46 13.21 -12.29
C GLN A 221 -6.97 13.43 -12.50
N ASN A 222 -7.55 12.81 -13.53
CA ASN A 222 -9.00 12.82 -13.78
C ASN A 222 -9.79 11.88 -12.83
N GLY A 223 -9.12 11.22 -11.88
CA GLY A 223 -9.70 10.30 -10.93
C GLY A 223 -9.81 8.85 -11.43
N GLU A 224 -9.54 8.59 -12.71
CA GLU A 224 -9.63 7.24 -13.27
C GLU A 224 -8.52 6.33 -12.72
N GLN A 225 -8.88 5.08 -12.38
CA GLN A 225 -7.96 4.11 -11.81
C GLN A 225 -7.73 2.91 -12.72
N GLY A 226 -6.57 2.29 -12.63
CA GLY A 226 -6.29 1.00 -13.26
C GLY A 226 -4.90 0.48 -12.91
N TRP A 227 -4.37 -0.41 -13.74
CA TRP A 227 -3.12 -1.13 -13.49
C TRP A 227 -2.09 -0.89 -14.59
N VAL A 228 -0.85 -0.61 -14.19
CA VAL A 228 0.28 -0.41 -15.10
C VAL A 228 1.43 -1.34 -14.72
N TYR A 229 2.23 -1.72 -15.70
CA TYR A 229 3.40 -2.57 -15.47
C TYR A 229 4.56 -1.71 -14.93
N GLU A 230 5.01 -1.99 -13.72
CA GLU A 230 6.00 -1.18 -12.99
C GLU A 230 7.30 -0.96 -13.77
N PRO A 231 7.89 -1.96 -14.46
CA PRO A 231 9.13 -1.74 -15.23
C PRO A 231 9.04 -0.71 -16.37
N ASN A 232 7.83 -0.32 -16.78
CA ASN A 232 7.60 0.73 -17.79
C ASN A 232 7.43 2.12 -17.16
N MET A 233 7.64 2.23 -15.85
CA MET A 233 7.41 3.44 -15.08
C MET A 233 8.70 3.92 -14.42
N VAL A 234 8.81 5.23 -14.24
CA VAL A 234 9.81 5.87 -13.40
C VAL A 234 9.12 6.74 -12.36
N GLU A 235 9.69 6.80 -11.18
CA GLU A 235 9.24 7.66 -10.11
C GLU A 235 9.49 9.13 -10.46
N VAL A 236 8.53 9.99 -10.12
CA VAL A 236 8.58 11.43 -10.32
C VAL A 236 8.06 12.15 -9.10
N GLU A 237 8.43 13.42 -8.96
CA GLU A 237 7.84 14.29 -7.95
C GLU A 237 6.33 14.47 -8.20
N ALA A 238 5.57 14.72 -7.14
CA ALA A 238 4.16 15.04 -7.21
C ALA A 238 3.87 16.18 -8.23
N PRO A 239 2.71 16.19 -8.91
CA PRO A 239 2.30 17.35 -9.68
C PRO A 239 2.25 18.59 -8.77
N PRO A 240 2.71 19.77 -9.25
CA PRO A 240 2.58 21.00 -8.48
C PRO A 240 1.11 21.24 -8.15
N ALA A 241 0.85 21.82 -6.98
CA ALA A 241 -0.50 22.19 -6.57
C ALA A 241 -1.13 23.11 -7.62
N PRO A 242 -2.41 22.91 -7.98
CA PRO A 242 -3.11 23.84 -8.85
C PRO A 242 -3.14 25.25 -8.21
N PRO A 243 -3.02 26.32 -9.01
CA PRO A 243 -3.01 27.70 -8.53
C PRO A 243 -4.28 28.08 -7.77
#